data_AF-A0A9D3WJD3-F1
#
_entry.id   AF-A0A9D3WJD3-F1
#
_cell.length_a   1.000
_cell.length_b   1.000
_cell.length_c   1.000
_cell.angle_alpha   90.00
_cell.angle_beta   90.00
_cell.angle_gamma   90.00
#
_symmetry.space_group_name_H-M   'P 1'
#
loop_
_entity.id
_entity.type
_entity.pdbx_description
1 polymer ?
#
loop_
_entity_poly.entity_id
_entity_poly.type
_entity_poly.pdbx_seq_one_letter_code
_entity_poly.pdbx_strand_id
1 'polypeptide(L)'
;MTTNLAECINSVLKGMHHLPITSVVRETYFHLAALFSKRATSYKGQMQGGHVWCRKVLQAINKPKARTNTMYTVCHNRDNLWFRVTKFDIPNQGIAGGQ
;
A
#
# COMPACT_ATOMS: atom_id res chain seq x y z
N MET A 1 3.04 -9.70 -20.14
CA MET A 1 3.67 -8.65 -20.96
C MET A 1 3.94 -7.46 -20.05
N THR A 2 5.17 -7.30 -19.58
CA THR A 2 5.61 -6.15 -18.78
C THR A 2 6.13 -5.10 -19.75
N THR A 3 5.40 -4.01 -19.95
CA THR A 3 5.92 -2.89 -20.75
C THR A 3 7.09 -2.29 -19.99
N ASN A 4 8.27 -2.35 -20.61
CA ASN A 4 9.48 -1.76 -20.04
C ASN A 4 9.25 -0.24 -19.94
N LEU A 5 9.59 0.37 -18.81
CA LEU A 5 9.48 1.81 -18.60
C LEU A 5 10.16 2.61 -19.71
N ALA A 6 11.31 2.14 -20.19
CA ALA A 6 12.03 2.77 -21.29
C ALA A 6 11.23 2.78 -22.60
N GLU A 7 10.47 1.72 -22.87
CA GLU A 7 9.63 1.61 -24.08
C GLU A 7 8.43 2.54 -24.01
N CYS A 8 7.80 2.66 -22.83
CA CYS A 8 6.73 3.62 -22.57
C CYS A 8 7.20 5.07 -22.70
N ILE A 9 8.38 5.39 -22.17
CA ILE A 9 8.96 6.74 -22.31
C ILE A 9 9.27 7.03 -23.78
N ASN A 10 9.85 6.06 -24.50
CA ASN A 10 10.18 6.24 -25.91
C ASN A 10 8.94 6.41 -26.80
N SER A 11 7.84 5.70 -26.52
CA SER A 11 6.59 5.86 -27.27
C SER A 11 5.95 7.23 -27.06
N VAL A 12 5.96 7.74 -25.82
CA VAL A 12 5.51 9.10 -25.51
C VAL A 12 6.37 10.14 -26.21
N LEU A 13 7.71 10.03 -26.11
CA LEU A 13 8.64 10.97 -26.75
C LEU A 13 8.50 10.99 -28.27
N LYS A 14 8.33 9.82 -28.91
CA LYS A 14 8.05 9.72 -30.35
C LYS A 14 6.75 10.42 -30.74
N GLY A 15 5.71 10.30 -29.90
CA GLY A 15 4.43 11.00 -30.09
C GLY A 15 4.52 12.52 -29.92
N MET A 16 5.55 13.04 -29.24
CA MET A 16 5.72 14.48 -28.99
C MET A 16 6.75 15.15 -29.91
N HIS A 17 7.28 14.45 -30.92
CA HIS A 17 8.38 14.93 -31.76
C HIS A 17 8.07 16.23 -32.55
N HIS A 18 6.81 16.63 -32.62
CA HIS A 18 6.33 17.86 -33.27
C HIS A 18 5.90 18.95 -32.27
N LEU A 19 6.02 18.69 -30.97
CA LEU A 19 5.73 19.65 -29.91
C LEU A 19 7.01 20.36 -29.47
N PRO A 20 6.96 21.67 -29.17
CA PRO A 20 8.08 22.35 -28.54
C PRO A 20 8.42 21.68 -27.20
N ILE A 21 9.69 21.32 -27.00
CA ILE A 21 10.20 20.73 -25.74
C ILE A 21 9.81 21.62 -24.55
N THR A 22 9.86 22.94 -24.73
CA THR A 22 9.45 23.92 -23.72
C THR A 22 7.98 23.79 -23.32
N SER A 23 7.07 23.50 -24.26
CA SER A 23 5.65 23.30 -23.98
C SER A 23 5.43 22.04 -23.14
N VAL A 24 6.11 20.95 -23.50
CA VAL A 24 6.03 19.67 -22.77
C VAL A 24 6.53 19.82 -21.33
N VAL A 25 7.71 20.45 -21.16
CA VAL A 25 8.30 20.68 -19.84
C VAL A 25 7.39 21.56 -19.00
N ARG A 26 6.80 22.62 -19.59
CA ARG A 26 5.89 23.53 -18.91
C ARG A 26 4.61 22.83 -18.44
N GLU A 27 3.97 22.05 -19.31
CA GLU A 27 2.77 21.29 -18.94
C GLU A 27 3.07 20.23 -17.86
N THR A 28 4.19 19.52 -18.01
CA THR A 28 4.63 18.53 -17.00
C THR A 28 4.87 19.19 -15.65
N TYR A 29 5.54 20.35 -15.64
CA TYR A 29 5.79 21.12 -14.42
C TYR A 29 4.47 21.52 -13.73
N PHE A 30 3.54 22.13 -14.46
CA PHE A 30 2.27 22.56 -13.86
C PHE A 30 1.43 21.39 -13.38
N HIS A 31 1.38 20.30 -14.14
CA HIS A 31 0.68 19.10 -13.74
C HIS A 31 1.26 18.50 -12.45
N LEU A 32 2.59 18.42 -12.36
CA LEU A 32 3.27 17.95 -11.16
C LEU A 32 3.05 18.90 -9.98
N ALA A 33 3.16 20.22 -10.17
CA ALA A 33 2.94 21.20 -9.11
C ALA A 33 1.53 21.08 -8.50
N ALA A 34 0.50 20.93 -9.35
CA ALA A 34 -0.88 20.71 -8.90
C ALA A 34 -1.02 19.37 -8.16
N LEU A 35 -0.43 18.30 -8.70
CA LEU A 35 -0.49 16.95 -8.13
C LEU A 35 0.20 16.88 -6.76
N PHE A 36 1.40 17.45 -6.62
CA PHE A 36 2.14 17.49 -5.36
C PHE A 36 1.40 18.31 -4.30
N SER A 37 0.84 19.47 -4.67
CA SER A 37 0.04 20.29 -3.75
C SER A 37 -1.17 19.52 -3.21
N LYS A 38 -1.92 18.83 -4.08
CA LYS A 38 -3.06 17.99 -3.68
C LYS A 38 -2.63 16.86 -2.75
N ARG A 39 -1.50 16.21 -3.03
CA ARG A 39 -0.96 15.15 -2.19
C ARG A 39 -0.50 15.68 -0.84
N ALA A 40 0.20 16.81 -0.79
CA ALA A 40 0.66 17.45 0.44
C ALA A 40 -0.50 17.75 1.40
N THR A 41 -1.60 18.34 0.90
CA THR A 41 -2.81 18.58 1.71
C THR A 41 -3.40 17.28 2.27
N SER A 42 -3.48 16.24 1.43
CA SER A 42 -3.95 14.92 1.86
C SER A 42 -3.07 14.29 2.94
N TYR A 43 -1.74 14.40 2.80
CA TYR A 43 -0.80 13.91 3.80
C TYR A 43 -0.88 14.70 5.10
N LYS A 44 -0.97 16.03 5.02
CA LYS A 44 -1.12 16.90 6.19
C LYS A 44 -2.37 16.55 6.99
N GLY A 45 -3.51 16.33 6.34
CA GLY A 45 -4.73 15.88 7.00
C GLY A 45 -4.59 14.50 7.65
N GLN A 46 -3.89 13.56 7.00
CA GLN A 46 -3.60 12.24 7.57
C GLN A 46 -2.70 12.33 8.81
N MET A 47 -1.65 13.17 8.77
CA MET A 47 -0.76 13.40 9.91
C MET A 47 -1.48 14.05 11.09
N GLN A 48 -2.36 15.03 10.83
CA GLN A 48 -3.22 15.63 11.87
C GLN A 48 -4.17 14.59 12.49
N GLY A 49 -4.65 13.64 11.70
CA GLY A 49 -5.42 12.50 12.18
C GLY A 49 -4.59 11.38 12.82
N GLY A 50 -3.30 11.59 13.11
CA GLY A 50 -2.42 10.61 13.77
C GLY A 50 -1.93 9.47 12.87
N HIS A 51 -2.13 9.54 11.56
CA HIS A 51 -1.70 8.48 10.64
C HIS A 51 -0.24 8.69 10.23
N VAL A 52 0.61 7.71 10.57
CA VAL A 52 2.03 7.67 10.19
C VAL A 52 2.21 7.32 8.70
N TRP A 53 1.30 6.51 8.16
CA TRP A 53 1.37 6.01 6.78
C TRP A 53 0.25 6.58 5.92
N CYS A 54 0.53 6.68 4.63
CA CYS A 54 -0.49 7.06 3.67
C CYS A 54 -1.61 6.01 3.57
N ARG A 55 -2.83 6.45 3.24
CA ARG A 55 -4.02 5.60 3.10
C ARG A 55 -3.76 4.34 2.24
N LYS A 56 -3.03 4.45 1.14
CA LYS A 56 -2.72 3.31 0.27
C LYS A 56 -1.85 2.26 0.99
N VAL A 57 -0.78 2.70 1.66
CA VAL A 57 0.09 1.83 2.45
C VAL A 57 -0.68 1.23 3.61
N LEU A 58 -1.47 2.05 4.31
CA LEU A 58 -2.31 1.58 5.41
C LEU A 58 -3.33 0.53 4.95
N GLN A 59 -3.97 0.72 3.80
CA GLN A 59 -4.85 -0.28 3.21
C GLN A 59 -4.10 -1.56 2.83
N ALA A 60 -2.89 -1.44 2.27
CA ALA A 60 -2.06 -2.59 1.93
C ALA A 60 -1.61 -3.38 3.17
N ILE A 61 -1.37 -2.70 4.31
CA ILE A 61 -1.05 -3.33 5.60
C ILE A 61 -2.31 -3.93 6.24
N ASN A 62 -3.45 -3.23 6.16
CA ASN A 62 -4.68 -3.65 6.78
C ASN A 62 -5.37 -4.79 6.01
N LYS A 63 -5.19 -4.87 4.69
CA LYS A 63 -5.75 -5.95 3.86
C LYS A 63 -5.31 -7.35 4.31
N PRO A 64 -4.03 -7.65 4.58
CA PRO A 64 -3.63 -8.90 5.19
C PRO A 64 -4.00 -8.97 6.66
N LYS A 65 -3.86 -7.90 7.46
CA LYS A 65 -4.27 -7.90 8.89
C LYS A 65 -5.73 -8.29 9.08
N ALA A 66 -6.65 -7.78 8.25
CA ALA A 66 -8.06 -8.15 8.26
C ALA A 66 -8.30 -9.62 7.87
N ARG A 67 -7.36 -10.24 7.14
CA ARG A 67 -7.35 -11.69 6.87
C ARG A 67 -6.64 -12.50 7.96
N THR A 68 -6.02 -11.84 8.94
CA THR A 68 -5.24 -12.46 10.01
C THR A 68 -6.10 -12.63 11.28
N ASN A 69 -7.24 -13.32 11.16
CA ASN A 69 -7.89 -14.00 12.30
C ASN A 69 -7.82 -15.52 12.09
N THR A 70 -6.78 -15.96 11.39
CA THR A 70 -6.59 -17.34 10.98
C THR A 70 -5.58 -18.05 11.86
N MET A 71 -4.74 -17.34 12.61
CA MET A 71 -3.78 -17.98 13.51
C MET A 71 -4.34 -18.07 14.93
N TYR A 72 -4.47 -19.30 15.43
CA TYR A 72 -4.80 -19.60 16.82
C TYR A 72 -3.58 -20.20 17.51
N THR A 73 -3.26 -19.68 18.68
CA THR A 73 -2.08 -20.09 19.46
C THR A 73 -2.51 -20.71 20.78
N VAL A 74 -2.14 -21.96 21.01
CA VAL A 74 -2.27 -22.63 22.32
C VAL A 74 -0.91 -22.70 22.99
N CYS A 75 -0.81 -22.17 24.21
CA CYS A 75 0.37 -22.35 25.05
C CYS A 75 0.26 -23.70 25.76
N HIS A 76 1.22 -24.59 25.54
CA HIS A 76 1.27 -25.87 26.27
C HIS A 76 2.26 -25.80 27.45
N ASN A 77 3.37 -25.07 27.29
CA ASN A 77 4.32 -24.83 28.37
C ASN A 77 5.04 -23.49 28.14
N ARG A 78 4.84 -22.53 29.04
CA ARG A 78 5.39 -21.18 28.90
C ARG A 78 6.88 -21.11 29.23
N ASP A 79 7.34 -21.87 30.21
CA ASP A 79 8.74 -21.86 30.67
C ASP A 79 9.67 -22.49 29.65
N ASN A 80 9.17 -23.49 28.92
CA ASN A 80 9.88 -24.13 27.81
C ASN A 80 9.53 -23.53 26.44
N LEU A 81 8.77 -22.42 26.40
CA LEU A 81 8.33 -21.74 25.18
C LEU A 81 7.65 -22.65 24.13
N TRP A 82 6.91 -23.66 24.59
CA TRP A 82 6.11 -24.52 23.72
C TRP A 82 4.76 -23.87 23.41
N PHE A 83 4.60 -23.50 22.14
CA PHE A 83 3.34 -23.00 21.60
C PHE A 83 2.95 -23.80 20.36
N ARG A 84 1.66 -24.11 20.24
CA ARG A 84 1.08 -24.66 19.01
C ARG A 84 0.36 -23.54 18.26
N VAL A 85 0.79 -23.28 17.03
CA VAL A 85 0.16 -22.30 16.14
C VAL A 85 -0.62 -23.06 15.08
N THR A 86 -1.94 -22.88 15.03
CA THR A 86 -2.80 -23.44 13.99
C THR A 86 -3.28 -22.32 13.08
N LYS A 87 -3.12 -22.50 11.76
CA LYS A 87 -3.65 -21.59 10.76
C LYS A 87 -4.96 -22.15 10.20
N PHE A 88 -6.04 -21.39 10.30
CA PHE A 88 -7.34 -21.64 9.70
C PHE A 88 -7.43 -20.89 8.36
N ASP A 89 -8.32 -21.31 7.46
CA ASP A 89 -8.59 -20.57 6.23
C ASP A 89 -9.70 -19.52 6.42
N ILE A 90 -10.46 -19.61 7.53
CA ILE A 90 -11.60 -18.75 7.86
C ILE A 90 -11.33 -18.00 9.18
N PRO A 91 -11.60 -16.68 9.26
CA PRO A 91 -11.54 -15.90 10.50
C PRO A 91 -12.36 -16.52 11.65
N ASN A 92 -11.79 -16.56 12.86
CA ASN A 92 -12.48 -16.87 14.13
C ASN A 92 -12.97 -18.31 14.36
N GLN A 93 -12.57 -19.29 13.55
CA GLN A 93 -12.95 -20.70 13.78
C GLN A 93 -12.36 -21.33 15.06
N GLY A 94 -11.34 -20.71 15.67
CA GLY A 94 -10.72 -21.20 16.91
C GLY A 94 -11.36 -20.72 18.21
N ILE A 95 -12.39 -19.85 18.16
CA ILE A 95 -13.11 -19.37 19.36
C ILE A 95 -14.30 -20.29 19.63
N ALA A 96 -14.04 -21.58 19.84
CA ALA A 96 -15.00 -22.47 20.48
C ALA A 96 -14.57 -22.59 21.95
N GLY A 97 -15.43 -22.11 22.85
CA GLY A 97 -15.11 -21.96 24.26
C GLY A 97 -14.63 -23.24 24.94
N GLY A 98 -13.71 -23.06 25.88
CA GLY A 98 -13.40 -24.03 26.92
C GLY A 98 -13.34 -23.29 28.25
N GLN A 99 -14.35 -23.56 29.09
CA GLN A 99 -14.22 -23.49 30.55
C GLN A 99 -13.21 -24.54 31.02
#